data_AF-A0AA91YE39-F1
#
_entry.id   AF-A0AA91YE39-F1
#
_cell.length_a   1.000
_cell.length_b   1.000
_cell.length_c   1.000
_cell.angle_alpha   90.00
_cell.angle_beta   90.00
_cell.angle_gamma   90.00
#
_symmetry.space_group_name_H-M   'P 1'
#
loop_
_entity.id
_entity.type
_entity.pdbx_description
1 polymer ?
#
loop_
_entity_poly.entity_id
_entity_poly.type
_entity_poly.pdbx_seq_one_letter_code
_entity_poly.pdbx_strand_id
1 'polypeptide(L)'
;MRNVLLITAIPWIKLISLVSSFSLMTLLHVLGLIFYIYKDLQRHHQSGYHFNRNRYLKLSNQCFFIFHLSMQLDKLHYAILNELQSDARSSNAAIGRKIGLTAPAVAERIKKLQEAGIIKGFSAVVDYSKLEYIHNVLIAVKLQPNMIASFLKETEKIEGIVKMIHTTGEYCFFLHLFLKSVEELTVLLDRFGKFGDTITYSILSVPIDYKPIHF
;
A
#
# COMPACT_ATOMS: atom_id res chain seq x y z
N MET A 1 6.98 -1.17 40.28
CA MET A 1 5.57 -1.01 40.71
C MET A 1 5.13 0.46 40.92
N ARG A 2 5.48 1.38 40.02
CA ARG A 2 4.91 2.74 39.99
C ARG A 2 4.98 3.20 38.54
N ASN A 3 3.90 3.03 37.78
CA ASN A 3 3.60 3.71 36.49
C ASN A 3 2.34 3.15 35.78
N VAL A 4 1.44 2.44 36.48
CA VAL A 4 0.19 1.90 35.91
C VAL A 4 -1.03 2.79 36.20
N LEU A 5 -0.87 3.89 36.93
CA LEU A 5 -2.01 4.70 37.42
C LEU A 5 -2.39 5.93 36.57
N LEU A 6 -1.89 6.07 35.33
CA LEU A 6 -2.23 7.23 34.48
C LEU A 6 -3.32 6.98 33.43
N ILE A 7 -3.95 5.81 33.40
CA ILE A 7 -5.02 5.50 32.42
C ILE A 7 -6.44 5.74 32.99
N THR A 8 -6.60 6.05 34.28
CA THR A 8 -7.93 6.14 34.91
C THR A 8 -8.58 7.53 34.88
N ALA A 9 -8.08 8.48 34.09
CA ALA A 9 -8.59 9.86 34.10
C ALA A 9 -9.12 10.34 32.73
N ILE A 10 -9.75 9.46 31.95
CA ILE A 10 -10.62 9.91 30.85
C ILE A 10 -12.06 9.91 31.38
N PRO A 11 -12.77 11.05 31.41
CA PRO A 11 -14.12 11.11 31.92
C PRO A 11 -15.06 10.30 31.00
N TRP A 12 -15.53 9.15 31.49
CA TRP A 12 -16.45 8.23 30.81
C TRP A 12 -17.72 8.92 30.26
N ILE A 13 -18.10 10.05 30.84
CA ILE A 13 -19.24 10.87 30.43
C ILE A 13 -19.06 11.48 29.02
N LYS A 14 -17.83 11.78 28.56
CA LYS A 14 -17.59 12.24 27.18
C LYS A 14 -17.57 11.10 26.15
N LEU A 15 -17.35 9.86 26.58
CA LEU A 15 -17.41 8.69 25.70
C LEU A 15 -18.87 8.31 25.39
N ILE A 16 -19.76 8.44 26.37
CA ILE A 16 -21.18 8.07 26.25
C ILE A 16 -21.91 8.98 25.23
N SER A 17 -21.54 10.26 25.11
CA SER A 17 -22.12 11.16 24.11
C SER A 17 -21.64 10.92 22.67
N LEU A 18 -20.53 10.19 22.49
CA LEU A 18 -20.02 9.79 21.17
C LEU A 18 -20.65 8.47 20.68
N VAL A 19 -21.29 7.72 21.58
CA VAL A 19 -21.79 6.36 21.37
C VAL A 19 -23.23 6.34 20.84
N SER A 20 -23.98 7.44 20.96
CA SER A 20 -25.35 7.56 20.46
C SER A 20 -25.47 7.64 18.94
N SER A 21 -24.35 7.82 18.22
CA SER A 21 -24.30 7.95 16.75
C SER A 21 -23.87 6.68 16.02
N PHE A 22 -23.59 5.59 16.74
CA PHE A 22 -23.02 4.37 16.19
C PHE A 22 -23.94 3.17 16.40
N SER A 23 -24.08 2.33 15.37
CA SER A 23 -24.90 1.11 15.45
C SER A 23 -24.38 0.15 16.54
N LEU A 24 -25.26 -0.69 17.09
CA LEU A 24 -24.91 -1.71 18.10
C LEU A 24 -23.75 -2.62 17.64
N MET A 25 -23.66 -2.84 16.33
CA MET A 25 -22.62 -3.64 15.69
C MET A 25 -21.24 -2.96 15.75
N THR A 26 -21.17 -1.63 15.63
CA THR A 26 -19.92 -0.87 15.78
C THR A 26 -19.40 -0.90 17.22
N LEU A 27 -20.28 -0.88 18.21
CA LEU A 27 -19.89 -0.96 19.62
C LEU A 27 -19.35 -2.34 19.99
N LEU A 28 -19.99 -3.41 19.51
CA LEU A 28 -19.53 -4.78 19.73
C LEU A 28 -18.14 -5.04 19.12
N HIS A 29 -17.84 -4.44 17.96
CA HIS A 29 -16.53 -4.60 17.33
C HIS A 29 -15.43 -3.79 18.01
N VAL A 30 -15.71 -2.55 18.43
CA VAL A 30 -14.75 -1.75 19.21
C VAL A 30 -14.45 -2.46 20.53
N LEU A 31 -15.47 -2.99 21.20
CA LEU A 31 -15.30 -3.81 22.41
C LEU A 31 -14.51 -5.09 22.13
N GLY A 32 -14.73 -5.75 20.99
CA GLY A 32 -13.96 -6.93 20.56
C GLY A 32 -12.48 -6.62 20.30
N LEU A 33 -12.18 -5.48 19.68
CA LEU A 33 -10.82 -5.03 19.40
C LEU A 33 -10.09 -4.65 20.71
N ILE A 34 -10.77 -3.94 21.60
CA ILE A 34 -10.28 -3.61 22.94
C ILE A 34 -10.04 -4.88 23.75
N PHE A 35 -10.96 -5.85 23.71
CA PHE A 35 -10.83 -7.13 24.41
C PHE A 35 -9.67 -7.97 23.86
N TYR A 36 -9.47 -7.99 22.54
CA TYR A 36 -8.35 -8.68 21.91
C TYR A 36 -7.01 -8.04 22.29
N ILE A 37 -6.90 -6.71 22.24
CA ILE A 37 -5.71 -5.96 22.68
C ILE A 37 -5.43 -6.22 24.16
N TYR A 38 -6.47 -6.23 25.00
CA TYR A 38 -6.34 -6.52 26.43
C TYR A 38 -5.85 -7.95 26.69
N LYS A 39 -6.38 -8.94 25.94
CA LYS A 39 -5.97 -10.34 26.05
C LYS A 39 -4.53 -10.58 25.57
N ASP A 40 -4.10 -9.84 24.54
CA ASP A 40 -2.72 -9.90 24.04
C ASP A 40 -1.73 -9.24 25.02
N LEU A 41 -2.12 -8.11 25.63
CA LEU A 41 -1.35 -7.45 26.71
C LEU A 41 -1.21 -8.32 27.96
N GLN A 42 -2.24 -9.08 28.34
CA GLN A 42 -2.19 -10.03 29.47
C GLN A 42 -1.22 -11.21 29.19
N ARG A 43 -1.13 -11.68 27.94
CA ARG A 43 -0.17 -12.74 27.54
C ARG A 43 1.29 -12.27 27.56
N HIS A 44 1.55 -10.99 27.32
CA HIS A 44 2.89 -10.39 27.44
C HIS A 44 3.45 -10.43 28.87
N HIS A 45 2.61 -10.56 29.91
CA HIS A 45 3.07 -10.59 31.29
C HIS A 45 3.66 -11.96 31.71
N GLN A 46 3.43 -13.03 30.96
CA GLN A 46 3.84 -14.39 31.35
C GLN A 46 4.88 -15.07 30.45
N SER A 47 5.28 -14.46 29.34
CA SER A 47 6.33 -15.02 28.48
C SER A 47 7.03 -13.87 27.77
N GLY A 48 8.35 -13.74 27.91
CA GLY A 48 9.19 -12.66 27.37
C GLY A 48 9.23 -12.60 25.84
N TYR A 49 8.08 -12.42 25.21
CA TYR A 49 7.86 -12.34 23.77
C TYR A 49 7.98 -10.87 23.31
N HIS A 50 8.82 -10.62 22.31
CA HIS A 50 8.97 -9.30 21.70
C HIS A 50 7.70 -8.90 20.90
N PHE A 51 7.14 -7.74 21.21
CA PHE A 51 5.99 -7.14 20.54
C PHE A 51 6.24 -6.92 19.04
N ASN A 52 5.51 -7.65 18.18
CA ASN A 52 5.65 -7.58 16.72
C ASN A 52 4.67 -6.58 16.10
N ARG A 53 5.13 -5.34 15.95
CA ARG A 53 4.39 -4.21 15.36
C ARG A 53 3.92 -4.44 13.91
N ASN A 54 4.60 -5.30 13.14
CA ASN A 54 4.23 -5.60 11.74
C ASN A 54 3.01 -6.50 11.62
N ARG A 55 2.73 -7.33 12.63
CA ARG A 55 1.49 -8.13 12.68
C ARG A 55 0.26 -7.25 12.91
N TYR A 56 0.43 -6.17 13.67
CA TYR A 56 -0.57 -5.13 13.89
C TYR A 56 -0.78 -4.23 12.68
N LEU A 57 0.24 -3.93 11.88
CA LEU A 57 0.07 -3.23 10.59
C LEU A 57 -0.67 -4.10 9.55
N LYS A 58 -0.43 -5.42 9.57
CA LYS A 58 -1.15 -6.38 8.71
C LYS A 58 -2.61 -6.55 9.14
N LEU A 59 -2.88 -6.55 10.45
CA LEU A 59 -4.24 -6.60 11.01
C LEU A 59 -4.95 -5.24 10.98
N SER A 60 -4.25 -4.11 11.10
CA SER A 60 -4.83 -2.78 10.92
C SER A 60 -5.17 -2.54 9.45
N ASN A 61 -4.37 -3.06 8.51
CA ASN A 61 -4.74 -3.09 7.09
C ASN A 61 -5.89 -4.06 6.83
N GLN A 62 -6.01 -5.18 7.56
CA GLN A 62 -7.18 -6.06 7.48
C GLN A 62 -8.44 -5.47 8.14
N CYS A 63 -8.32 -4.72 9.23
CA CYS A 63 -9.44 -3.97 9.83
C CYS A 63 -9.80 -2.73 9.01
N PHE A 64 -8.84 -2.09 8.34
CA PHE A 64 -9.10 -1.07 7.31
C PHE A 64 -9.86 -1.68 6.12
N PHE A 65 -9.55 -2.93 5.77
CA PHE A 65 -10.23 -3.70 4.72
C PHE A 65 -11.70 -4.02 5.06
N ILE A 66 -12.03 -4.24 6.34
CA ILE A 66 -13.39 -4.60 6.78
C ILE A 66 -14.34 -3.38 6.79
N PHE A 67 -13.80 -2.15 6.81
CA PHE A 67 -14.62 -0.92 6.85
C PHE A 67 -14.94 -0.34 5.47
N HIS A 68 -14.56 -1.01 4.39
CA HIS A 68 -14.89 -0.58 3.04
C HIS A 68 -16.32 -1.00 2.71
N LEU A 69 -17.27 -0.07 2.86
CA LEU A 69 -18.60 -0.18 2.25
C LEU A 69 -18.38 -0.62 0.79
N SER A 70 -18.72 -1.86 0.44
CA SER A 70 -18.42 -2.40 -0.88
C SER A 70 -19.18 -1.61 -1.93
N MET A 71 -18.47 -0.71 -2.61
CA MET A 71 -19.05 0.02 -3.73
C MET A 71 -19.51 -1.01 -4.77
N GLN A 72 -20.82 -1.06 -5.05
CA GLN A 72 -21.33 -1.92 -6.10
C GLN A 72 -20.91 -1.34 -7.45
N LEU A 73 -20.01 -2.05 -8.13
CA LEU A 73 -19.60 -1.73 -9.49
C LEU A 73 -20.70 -2.11 -10.47
N ASP A 74 -20.93 -1.22 -11.43
CA ASP A 74 -21.84 -1.42 -12.54
C ASP A 74 -21.09 -1.29 -13.88
N LYS A 75 -21.79 -1.53 -14.99
CA LYS A 75 -21.23 -1.46 -16.34
C LYS A 75 -20.65 -0.08 -16.68
N LEU A 76 -21.20 0.99 -16.12
CA LEU A 76 -20.73 2.35 -16.38
C LEU A 76 -19.42 2.64 -15.64
N HIS A 77 -19.23 2.08 -14.43
CA HIS A 77 -17.93 2.15 -13.75
C HIS A 77 -16.84 1.44 -14.57
N TYR A 78 -17.13 0.24 -15.09
CA TYR A 78 -16.19 -0.48 -15.96
C TYR A 78 -15.88 0.28 -17.25
N ALA A 79 -16.89 0.88 -17.88
CA ALA A 79 -16.68 1.70 -19.07
C ALA A 79 -15.78 2.92 -18.78
N ILE A 80 -15.97 3.59 -17.63
CA ILE A 80 -15.10 4.69 -17.19
C ILE A 80 -13.66 4.20 -16.97
N LEU A 81 -13.48 3.04 -16.31
CA LEU A 81 -12.16 2.46 -16.10
C LEU A 81 -11.47 2.10 -17.42
N ASN A 82 -12.20 1.53 -18.38
CA ASN A 82 -11.67 1.21 -19.71
C ASN A 82 -11.17 2.47 -20.44
N GLU A 83 -11.93 3.57 -20.37
CA GLU A 83 -11.53 4.86 -20.96
C GLU A 83 -10.30 5.45 -20.26
N LEU A 84 -10.30 5.50 -18.92
CA LEU A 84 -9.19 6.08 -18.16
C LEU A 84 -7.90 5.27 -18.22
N GLN A 85 -7.99 3.94 -18.34
CA GLN A 85 -6.82 3.08 -18.54
C GLN A 85 -6.17 3.31 -19.90
N SER A 86 -6.94 3.71 -20.92
CA SER A 86 -6.42 4.06 -22.24
C SER A 86 -5.87 5.49 -22.27
N ASP A 87 -6.59 6.44 -21.67
CA ASP A 87 -6.18 7.84 -21.59
C ASP A 87 -6.70 8.48 -20.30
N ALA A 88 -5.83 8.53 -19.30
CA ALA A 88 -6.12 9.17 -18.02
C ALA A 88 -6.35 10.69 -18.10
N ARG A 89 -5.99 11.34 -19.22
CA ARG A 89 -6.20 12.79 -19.43
C ARG A 89 -7.53 13.12 -20.08
N SER A 90 -8.31 12.10 -20.49
CA SER A 90 -9.61 12.30 -21.10
C SER A 90 -10.55 13.07 -20.18
N SER A 91 -11.11 14.16 -20.70
CA SER A 91 -12.05 14.98 -19.93
C SER A 91 -13.32 14.21 -19.58
N ASN A 92 -13.92 14.52 -18.43
CA ASN A 92 -15.20 13.93 -18.00
C ASN A 92 -16.30 14.09 -19.06
N ALA A 93 -16.29 15.21 -19.81
CA ALA A 93 -17.23 15.44 -20.90
C ALA A 93 -16.99 14.51 -22.10
N ALA A 94 -15.73 14.23 -22.45
CA ALA A 94 -15.38 13.30 -23.52
C ALA A 94 -15.76 11.86 -23.16
N ILE A 95 -15.45 11.43 -21.93
CA ILE A 95 -15.85 10.11 -21.40
C ILE A 95 -17.37 10.01 -21.40
N GLY A 96 -18.07 11.03 -20.87
CA GLY A 96 -19.53 11.07 -20.78
C GLY A 96 -20.22 10.93 -22.13
N ARG A 97 -19.72 11.61 -23.18
CA ARG A 97 -20.23 11.46 -24.55
C ARG A 97 -20.12 10.03 -25.10
N LYS A 98 -19.06 9.29 -24.76
CA LYS A 98 -18.87 7.91 -25.21
C LYS A 98 -19.78 6.92 -24.50
N ILE A 99 -20.09 7.15 -23.22
CA ILE A 99 -20.79 6.18 -22.37
C ILE A 99 -22.22 6.59 -21.99
N GLY A 100 -22.73 7.70 -22.55
CA GLY A 100 -24.10 8.17 -22.31
C GLY A 100 -24.31 8.82 -20.94
N LEU A 101 -23.28 9.48 -20.39
CA LEU A 101 -23.36 10.21 -19.11
C LEU A 101 -23.07 11.70 -19.27
N THR A 102 -23.61 12.50 -18.35
CA THR A 102 -23.21 13.91 -18.21
C THR A 102 -21.83 14.01 -17.58
N ALA A 103 -21.10 15.09 -17.85
CA ALA A 103 -19.77 15.29 -17.26
C ALA A 103 -19.76 15.28 -15.72
N PRO A 104 -20.75 15.87 -15.00
CA PRO A 104 -20.81 15.76 -13.54
C PRO A 104 -21.04 14.32 -13.05
N ALA A 105 -21.86 13.52 -13.74
CA ALA A 105 -22.09 12.13 -13.38
C ALA A 105 -20.82 11.28 -13.54
N VAL A 106 -20.03 11.51 -14.59
CA VAL A 106 -18.70 10.88 -14.73
C VAL A 106 -17.77 11.31 -13.61
N ALA A 107 -17.71 12.61 -13.30
CA ALA A 107 -16.86 13.13 -12.23
C ALA A 107 -17.19 12.50 -10.87
N GLU A 108 -18.48 12.38 -10.54
CA GLU A 108 -18.93 11.74 -9.30
C GLU A 108 -18.51 10.27 -9.23
N ARG A 109 -18.62 9.53 -10.35
CA ARG A 109 -18.23 8.12 -10.41
C ARG A 109 -16.73 7.91 -10.29
N ILE A 110 -15.92 8.74 -10.95
CA ILE A 110 -14.46 8.71 -10.80
C ILE A 110 -14.08 8.98 -9.35
N LYS A 111 -14.69 9.99 -8.73
CA LYS A 111 -14.47 10.30 -7.31
C LYS A 111 -14.82 9.12 -6.42
N LYS A 112 -15.98 8.48 -6.62
CA LYS A 112 -16.37 7.26 -5.88
C LYS A 112 -15.39 6.10 -6.09
N LEU A 113 -14.90 5.88 -7.31
CA LEU A 113 -13.88 4.89 -7.62
C LEU A 113 -12.54 5.16 -6.91
N GLN A 114 -12.16 6.44 -6.74
CA GLN A 114 -10.97 6.86 -6.01
C GLN A 114 -11.14 6.70 -4.49
N GLU A 115 -12.27 7.16 -3.94
CA GLU A 115 -12.64 6.96 -2.53
C GLU A 115 -12.73 5.47 -2.19
N ALA A 116 -13.15 4.66 -3.17
CA ALA A 116 -13.20 3.21 -3.06
C ALA A 116 -11.82 2.53 -3.17
N GLY A 117 -10.75 3.27 -3.46
CA GLY A 117 -9.41 2.72 -3.68
C GLY A 117 -9.27 1.83 -4.93
N ILE A 118 -10.29 1.79 -5.79
CA ILE A 118 -10.26 1.07 -7.06
C ILE A 118 -9.36 1.80 -8.05
N ILE A 119 -9.53 3.12 -8.16
CA ILE A 119 -8.54 3.99 -8.79
C ILE A 119 -7.53 4.38 -7.71
N LYS A 120 -6.33 3.82 -7.79
CA LYS A 120 -5.25 4.08 -6.83
C LYS A 120 -4.53 5.41 -7.06
N GLY A 121 -4.61 5.95 -8.28
CA GLY A 121 -3.97 7.19 -8.66
C GLY A 121 -3.85 7.35 -10.17
N PHE A 122 -3.33 8.50 -10.58
CA PHE A 122 -2.98 8.81 -11.96
C PHE A 122 -1.51 9.23 -12.00
N SER A 123 -0.74 8.65 -12.92
CA SER A 123 0.69 8.91 -13.04
C SER A 123 1.08 9.09 -14.51
N ALA A 124 2.10 9.91 -14.74
CA ALA A 124 2.76 9.95 -16.03
C ALA A 124 3.69 8.74 -16.19
N VAL A 125 3.74 8.16 -17.38
CA VAL A 125 4.77 7.19 -17.76
C VAL A 125 5.94 7.98 -18.32
N VAL A 126 7.08 7.91 -17.62
CA VAL A 126 8.27 8.72 -17.91
C VAL A 126 9.39 7.81 -18.41
N ASP A 127 10.02 8.21 -19.51
CA ASP A 127 11.20 7.54 -20.04
C ASP A 127 12.46 8.08 -19.35
N TYR A 128 12.86 7.41 -18.27
CA TYR A 128 14.02 7.82 -17.45
C TYR A 128 15.35 7.74 -18.19
N SER A 129 15.45 6.94 -19.26
CA SER A 129 16.68 6.85 -20.07
C SER A 129 17.05 8.17 -20.73
N LYS A 130 16.06 9.05 -20.94
CA LYS A 130 16.23 10.41 -21.47
C LYS A 130 16.54 11.45 -20.39
N LEU A 131 16.58 11.04 -19.12
CA LEU A 131 16.76 11.89 -17.95
C LEU A 131 17.99 11.47 -17.14
N GLU A 132 19.07 11.09 -17.82
CA GLU A 132 20.37 10.67 -17.24
C GLU A 132 20.36 9.34 -16.47
N TYR A 133 19.22 8.66 -16.35
CA TYR A 133 19.16 7.33 -15.74
C TYR A 133 19.47 6.25 -16.77
N ILE A 134 20.76 6.07 -17.04
CA ILE A 134 21.26 5.18 -18.09
C ILE A 134 21.28 3.70 -17.69
N HIS A 135 21.18 3.39 -16.40
CA HIS A 135 21.18 2.01 -15.91
C HIS A 135 19.80 1.59 -15.43
N ASN A 136 19.18 0.67 -16.16
CA ASN A 136 17.96 -0.01 -15.73
C ASN A 136 18.30 -1.41 -15.21
N VAL A 137 18.01 -1.67 -13.93
CA VAL A 137 18.38 -2.91 -13.26
C VAL A 137 17.22 -3.50 -12.46
N LEU A 138 17.23 -4.82 -12.36
CA LEU A 138 16.39 -5.60 -11.47
C LEU A 138 17.28 -6.28 -10.44
N ILE A 139 17.05 -6.01 -9.16
CA ILE A 139 17.74 -6.67 -8.06
C ILE A 139 16.77 -7.62 -7.37
N ALA A 140 17.11 -8.90 -7.36
CA ALA A 140 16.44 -9.91 -6.55
C ALA A 140 17.16 -10.01 -5.20
N VAL A 141 16.42 -9.95 -4.09
CA VAL A 141 16.97 -9.96 -2.74
C VAL A 141 16.36 -11.11 -1.94
N LYS A 142 17.24 -11.92 -1.33
CA LYS A 142 16.90 -12.99 -0.41
C LYS A 142 17.09 -12.48 1.01
N LEU A 143 16.01 -12.43 1.78
CA LEU A 143 16.02 -11.90 3.15
C LEU A 143 15.58 -12.94 4.17
N GLN A 144 16.17 -12.88 5.36
CA GLN A 144 15.61 -13.57 6.52
C GLN A 144 14.34 -12.84 7.02
N PRO A 145 13.33 -13.55 7.55
CA PRO A 145 12.05 -12.94 7.95
C PRO A 145 12.16 -11.78 8.97
N ASN A 146 13.14 -11.83 9.86
CA ASN A 146 13.43 -10.78 10.85
C ASN A 146 14.00 -9.49 10.22
N MET A 147 14.58 -9.55 9.02
CA MET A 147 15.21 -8.43 8.31
C MET A 147 14.26 -7.68 7.38
N ILE A 148 13.07 -8.23 7.10
CA ILE A 148 12.11 -7.63 6.16
C ILE A 148 11.72 -6.20 6.58
N ALA A 149 11.43 -6.00 7.87
CA ALA A 149 10.99 -4.71 8.38
C ALA A 149 12.05 -3.60 8.21
N SER A 150 13.31 -3.94 8.52
CA SER A 150 14.43 -3.02 8.43
C SER A 150 14.81 -2.77 6.97
N PHE A 151 14.75 -3.78 6.12
CA PHE A 151 14.99 -3.66 4.68
C PHE A 151 14.00 -2.70 4.03
N LEU A 152 12.69 -2.87 4.28
CA LEU A 152 11.65 -1.98 3.74
C LEU A 152 11.90 -0.51 4.14
N LYS A 153 12.24 -0.27 5.41
CA LYS A 153 12.56 1.07 5.90
C LYS A 153 13.81 1.67 5.27
N GLU A 154 14.77 0.83 4.86
CA GLU A 154 15.95 1.29 4.14
C GLU A 154 15.61 1.64 2.68
N THR A 155 14.76 0.83 2.02
CA THR A 155 14.32 1.11 0.65
C THR A 155 13.53 2.40 0.49
N GLU A 156 12.83 2.86 1.54
CA GLU A 156 12.15 4.17 1.54
C GLU A 156 13.10 5.37 1.34
N LYS A 157 14.40 5.19 1.62
CA LYS A 157 15.42 6.24 1.49
C LYS A 157 16.17 6.20 0.17
N ILE A 158 15.90 5.19 -0.66
CA ILE A 158 16.64 4.95 -1.90
C ILE A 158 15.80 5.51 -3.04
N GLU A 159 16.32 6.57 -3.66
CA GLU A 159 15.77 7.11 -4.90
C GLU A 159 16.02 6.15 -6.07
N GLY A 160 15.18 6.23 -7.10
CA GLY A 160 15.32 5.40 -8.30
C GLY A 160 14.65 4.03 -8.23
N ILE A 161 14.21 3.56 -7.05
CA ILE A 161 13.35 2.36 -6.96
C ILE A 161 11.96 2.72 -7.49
N VAL A 162 11.64 2.25 -8.70
CA VAL A 162 10.36 2.54 -9.37
C VAL A 162 9.31 1.46 -9.10
N LYS A 163 9.74 0.25 -8.73
CA LYS A 163 8.82 -0.85 -8.40
C LYS A 163 9.51 -1.84 -7.47
N MET A 164 8.79 -2.28 -6.45
CA MET A 164 9.22 -3.36 -5.57
C MET A 164 8.11 -4.40 -5.45
N ILE A 165 8.47 -5.67 -5.57
CA ILE A 165 7.55 -6.81 -5.55
C ILE A 165 8.00 -7.79 -4.48
N HIS A 166 7.10 -8.14 -3.56
CA HIS A 166 7.33 -9.19 -2.57
C HIS A 166 6.72 -10.52 -3.05
N THR A 167 7.49 -11.61 -3.01
CA THR A 167 7.10 -12.93 -3.53
C THR A 167 7.32 -14.02 -2.49
N THR A 168 6.75 -15.21 -2.73
CA THR A 168 6.92 -16.39 -1.88
C THR A 168 8.19 -17.19 -2.18
N GLY A 169 8.99 -16.78 -3.18
CA GLY A 169 10.20 -17.48 -3.58
C GLY A 169 11.39 -17.24 -2.64
N GLU A 170 12.50 -17.94 -2.90
CA GLU A 170 13.75 -17.77 -2.17
C GLU A 170 14.24 -16.31 -2.19
N TYR A 171 14.24 -15.71 -3.38
CA TYR A 171 14.36 -14.26 -3.54
C TYR A 171 12.99 -13.62 -3.30
N CYS A 172 12.76 -13.22 -2.06
CA CYS A 172 11.46 -12.74 -1.62
C CYS A 172 11.19 -11.30 -2.06
N PHE A 173 12.18 -10.52 -2.48
CA PHE A 173 11.97 -9.19 -3.05
C PHE A 173 12.60 -9.01 -4.42
N PHE A 174 11.90 -8.32 -5.32
CA PHE A 174 12.40 -7.86 -6.62
C PHE A 174 12.26 -6.35 -6.70
N LEU A 175 13.37 -5.65 -6.90
CA LEU A 175 13.43 -4.20 -6.97
C LEU A 175 13.83 -3.80 -8.40
N HIS A 176 12.95 -3.09 -9.10
CA HIS A 176 13.23 -2.45 -10.38
C HIS A 176 13.67 -1.02 -10.10
N LEU A 177 14.87 -0.67 -10.56
CA LEU A 177 15.49 0.63 -10.30
C LEU A 177 16.18 1.20 -11.55
N PHE A 178 16.16 2.53 -11.58
CA PHE A 178 16.89 3.36 -12.51
C PHE A 178 18.01 4.07 -11.77
N LEU A 179 19.23 4.01 -12.30
CA LEU A 179 20.44 4.61 -11.71
C LEU A 179 21.18 5.44 -12.76
N LYS A 180 21.91 6.46 -12.28
CA LYS A 180 22.73 7.31 -13.16
C LYS A 180 24.09 6.71 -13.46
N SER A 181 24.63 5.88 -12.57
CA SER A 181 25.95 5.28 -12.75
C SER A 181 26.09 3.88 -12.12
N VAL A 182 27.14 3.16 -12.48
CA VAL A 182 27.47 1.83 -11.91
C VAL A 182 27.98 1.96 -10.47
N GLU A 183 28.55 3.11 -10.12
CA GLU A 183 28.99 3.40 -8.75
C GLU A 183 27.79 3.48 -7.81
N GLU A 184 26.68 4.10 -8.23
CA GLU A 184 25.42 4.08 -7.46
C GLU A 184 24.93 2.64 -7.23
N LEU A 185 25.00 1.79 -8.26
CA LEU A 185 24.64 0.37 -8.14
C LEU A 185 25.51 -0.33 -7.09
N THR A 186 26.83 -0.12 -7.15
CA THR A 186 27.78 -0.76 -6.22
C THR A 186 27.49 -0.36 -4.78
N VAL A 187 27.25 0.94 -4.54
CA VAL A 187 26.86 1.44 -3.21
C VAL A 187 25.55 0.82 -2.73
N LEU A 188 24.58 0.61 -3.63
CA LEU A 188 23.32 -0.05 -3.27
C LEU A 188 23.48 -1.52 -2.95
N LEU A 189 24.30 -2.25 -3.71
CA LEU A 189 24.59 -3.66 -3.45
C LEU A 189 25.28 -3.86 -2.10
N ASP A 190 26.25 -2.99 -1.76
CA ASP A 190 26.92 -3.00 -0.45
C ASP A 190 25.94 -2.71 0.69
N ARG A 191 24.97 -1.81 0.48
CA ARG A 191 23.90 -1.55 1.45
C ARG A 191 22.99 -2.76 1.62
N PHE A 192 22.58 -3.40 0.52
CA PHE A 192 21.69 -4.56 0.55
C PHE A 192 22.35 -5.82 1.11
N GLY A 193 23.66 -5.99 0.94
CA GLY A 193 24.42 -7.13 1.49
C GLY A 193 24.33 -7.26 3.02
N LYS A 194 23.97 -6.19 3.73
CA LYS A 194 23.71 -6.22 5.19
C LYS A 194 22.42 -6.96 5.56
N PHE A 195 21.49 -7.12 4.62
CA PHE A 195 20.18 -7.72 4.85
C PHE A 195 20.10 -9.15 4.31
N GLY A 196 20.83 -9.45 3.25
CA GLY A 196 20.95 -10.79 2.69
C GLY A 196 21.54 -10.81 1.28
N ASP A 197 21.42 -11.96 0.62
CA ASP A 197 22.03 -12.19 -0.68
C ASP A 197 21.26 -11.47 -1.80
N THR A 198 21.97 -11.04 -2.83
CA THR A 198 21.40 -10.35 -3.98
C THR A 198 21.81 -10.98 -5.30
N ILE A 199 20.92 -10.95 -6.29
CA ILE A 199 21.25 -11.19 -7.70
C ILE A 199 20.82 -9.96 -8.49
N THR A 200 21.69 -9.49 -9.35
CA THR A 200 21.44 -8.31 -10.19
C THR A 200 21.29 -8.72 -11.65
N TYR A 201 20.27 -8.17 -12.31
CA TYR A 201 20.02 -8.31 -13.73
C TYR A 201 20.00 -6.91 -14.37
N SER A 202 20.71 -6.73 -15.48
CA SER A 202 20.50 -5.56 -16.32
C SER A 202 19.26 -5.77 -17.18
N ILE A 203 18.31 -4.84 -17.13
CA ILE A 203 17.14 -4.88 -17.98
C ILE A 203 17.51 -4.26 -19.33
N LEU A 204 17.54 -5.11 -20.37
CA LEU A 204 17.87 -4.67 -21.73
C LEU A 204 16.69 -3.97 -22.42
N SER A 205 15.47 -4.45 -22.17
CA SER A 205 14.24 -3.85 -22.69
C SER A 205 13.04 -4.28 -21.87
N VAL A 206 11.98 -3.47 -21.92
CA VAL A 206 10.64 -3.81 -21.40
C VAL A 206 9.66 -3.71 -22.57
N PRO A 207 9.49 -4.77 -23.38
CA PRO A 207 8.68 -4.72 -24.59
C PRO A 207 7.20 -4.40 -24.31
N ILE A 208 6.71 -4.76 -23.12
CA ILE A 208 5.36 -4.46 -22.64
C ILE A 208 5.50 -3.99 -21.19
N ASP A 209 5.38 -2.68 -20.97
CA ASP A 209 5.44 -2.10 -19.63
C ASP A 209 4.05 -2.11 -18.96
N TYR A 210 3.05 -1.61 -19.69
CA TYR A 210 1.66 -1.63 -19.25
C TYR A 210 0.73 -2.02 -20.40
N LYS A 211 -0.16 -2.97 -20.12
CA LYS A 211 -1.27 -3.33 -20.99
C LYS A 211 -2.55 -3.34 -20.15
N PRO A 212 -3.55 -2.51 -20.46
CA PRO A 212 -4.75 -2.42 -19.65
C PRO A 212 -5.57 -3.71 -19.71
N ILE A 213 -6.31 -3.99 -18.64
CA ILE A 213 -7.29 -5.08 -18.59
C ILE A 213 -8.65 -4.47 -18.91
N HIS A 214 -9.32 -4.99 -19.94
CA HIS A 214 -10.66 -4.57 -20.30
C HIS A 214 -11.71 -5.39 -19.55
N PHE A 215 -12.73 -4.70 -19.05
CA PHE A 215 -13.87 -5.26 -18.33
C PHE A 215 -15.16 -5.16 -19.15
#